data_AF-A0A6L7TN03-F1
#
_entry.id   AF-A0A6L7TN03-F1
#
_cell.length_a   1.000
_cell.length_b   1.000
_cell.length_c   1.000
_cell.angle_alpha   90.00
_cell.angle_beta   90.00
_cell.angle_gamma   90.00
#
_symmetry.space_group_name_H-M   'P 1'
#
loop_
_entity.id
_entity.type
_entity.pdbx_description
1 polymer ?
#
loop_
_entity_poly.entity_id
_entity_poly.type
_entity_poly.pdbx_seq_one_letter_code
_entity_poly.pdbx_strand_id
1 'polypeptide(L)'
;MGGRGICSPETARHEEDINGQGLTLISGLIDCHEHFTGDGGMDSMDRLLNDTAEEFTLKAVGNCRRALMSGVTSARDVGARYAININIARQAAAGAILWPRITASGEWFQFPGTWPAGLTRTTETPEELLGESRT
;
A
#
# COMPACT_ATOMS: atom_id res chain seq x y z
N MET A 1 50.17 7.16 28.02
CA MET A 1 50.02 8.63 27.95
C MET A 1 49.07 8.94 26.80
N GLY A 2 48.02 9.73 27.07
CA GLY A 2 47.13 10.39 26.08
C GLY A 2 46.12 9.48 25.36
N GLY A 3 44.81 9.68 25.43
CA GLY A 3 43.99 10.68 26.11
C GLY A 3 42.53 10.18 26.07
N ARG A 4 41.85 10.20 27.21
CA ARG A 4 40.40 9.94 27.27
C ARG A 4 39.70 11.14 26.67
N GLY A 5 39.11 10.97 25.48
CA GLY A 5 38.19 11.94 24.91
C GLY A 5 36.99 12.09 25.84
N ILE A 6 36.89 13.24 26.49
CA ILE A 6 35.70 13.64 27.24
C ILE A 6 34.63 13.95 26.20
N CYS A 7 33.65 13.06 26.08
CA CYS A 7 32.45 13.34 25.30
C CYS A 7 31.55 14.25 26.15
N SER A 8 31.27 15.45 25.65
CA SER A 8 30.29 16.40 26.19
C SER A 8 28.87 15.79 26.11
N PRO A 9 27.93 16.05 27.04
CA PRO A 9 26.64 15.36 27.11
C PRO A 9 25.59 15.84 26.10
N GLU A 10 26.00 16.34 24.92
CA GLU A 10 25.06 16.91 23.94
C GLU A 10 25.05 16.08 22.66
N THR A 11 23.93 15.38 22.44
CA THR A 11 23.58 14.48 21.32
C THR A 11 24.30 13.12 21.25
N ALA A 12 23.78 12.14 21.99
CA ALA A 12 24.03 10.73 21.69
C ALA A 12 23.46 10.41 20.30
N ARG A 13 24.33 10.32 19.29
CA ARG A 13 23.95 9.83 17.96
C ARG A 13 23.70 8.33 18.08
N HIS A 14 22.54 7.88 17.62
CA HIS A 14 22.29 6.45 17.47
C HIS A 14 23.12 5.96 16.28
N GLU A 15 24.22 5.28 16.57
CA GLU A 15 25.11 4.68 15.60
C GLU A 15 25.08 3.16 15.79
N GLU A 16 24.71 2.44 14.73
CA GLU A 16 24.64 0.98 14.72
C GLU A 16 25.42 0.45 13.50
N ASP A 17 26.37 -0.45 13.74
CA ASP A 17 27.15 -1.11 12.68
C ASP A 17 26.40 -2.33 12.16
N ILE A 18 26.03 -2.32 10.87
CA ILE A 18 25.36 -3.44 10.20
C ILE A 18 26.34 -4.13 9.23
N ASN A 19 26.63 -5.41 9.46
CA ASN A 19 27.49 -6.19 8.56
C ASN A 19 26.73 -6.67 7.31
N GLY A 20 27.05 -6.09 6.15
CA GLY A 20 26.49 -6.47 4.86
C GLY A 20 27.40 -7.38 3.99
N GLN A 21 28.43 -8.02 4.55
CA GLN A 21 29.39 -8.79 3.77
C GLN A 21 28.70 -9.93 2.99
N GLY A 22 28.96 -9.99 1.68
CA GLY A 22 28.35 -10.99 0.78
C GLY A 22 26.96 -10.62 0.26
N LEU A 23 26.44 -9.44 0.61
CA LEU A 23 25.17 -8.91 0.11
C LEU A 23 25.41 -7.65 -0.74
N THR A 24 24.43 -7.33 -1.60
CA THR A 24 24.39 -6.08 -2.34
C THR A 24 23.26 -5.22 -1.79
N LEU A 25 23.58 -4.00 -1.37
CA LEU A 25 22.57 -3.02 -1.01
C LEU A 25 21.93 -2.44 -2.27
N ILE A 26 20.61 -2.47 -2.33
CA ILE A 26 19.81 -1.81 -3.37
C ILE A 26 18.84 -0.84 -2.73
N SER A 27 18.33 0.11 -3.52
CA SER A 27 17.18 0.91 -3.10
C SER A 27 15.96 0.02 -2.88
N GLY A 28 15.06 0.45 -1.99
CA GLY A 28 13.76 -0.19 -1.87
C GLY A 28 13.01 -0.22 -3.21
N LEU A 29 12.34 -1.33 -3.49
CA LEU A 29 11.61 -1.53 -4.73
C LEU A 29 10.31 -0.70 -4.71
N ILE A 30 9.84 -0.36 -5.92
CA ILE A 30 8.59 0.39 -6.13
C ILE A 30 7.68 -0.45 -7.02
N ASP A 31 6.46 -0.72 -6.55
CA ASP A 31 5.40 -1.32 -7.37
C ASP A 31 4.41 -0.25 -7.85
N CYS A 32 4.18 -0.17 -9.15
CA CYS A 32 3.31 0.85 -9.75
C CYS A 32 1.89 0.34 -10.02
N HIS A 33 1.59 -0.93 -9.78
CA HIS A 33 0.31 -1.54 -10.14
C HIS A 33 -0.06 -2.67 -9.17
N GLU A 34 -0.49 -2.30 -7.97
CA GLU A 34 -0.86 -3.25 -6.92
C GLU A 34 -2.35 -3.17 -6.59
N HIS A 35 -2.88 -4.28 -6.06
CA HIS A 35 -4.21 -4.38 -5.48
C HIS A 35 -4.12 -5.09 -4.13
N PHE A 36 -3.89 -4.34 -3.05
CA PHE A 36 -3.63 -4.96 -1.75
C PHE A 36 -4.83 -5.75 -1.20
N THR A 37 -6.05 -5.47 -1.67
CA THR A 37 -7.25 -6.19 -1.26
C THR A 37 -7.52 -7.46 -2.09
N GLY A 38 -6.70 -7.76 -3.10
CA GLY A 38 -6.88 -8.90 -3.99
C GLY A 38 -6.22 -10.19 -3.48
N ASP A 39 -6.77 -11.34 -3.88
CA ASP A 39 -6.23 -12.66 -3.48
C ASP A 39 -5.41 -13.35 -4.57
N GLY A 40 -5.49 -12.86 -5.81
CA GLY A 40 -5.06 -13.61 -6.99
C GLY A 40 -5.79 -14.97 -7.14
N GLY A 41 -5.36 -15.78 -8.09
CA GLY A 41 -5.90 -17.13 -8.30
C GLY A 41 -7.22 -17.21 -9.06
N MET A 42 -7.70 -18.46 -9.22
CA MET A 42 -8.81 -18.82 -10.11
C MET A 42 -10.14 -18.17 -9.72
N ASP A 43 -10.42 -18.08 -8.40
CA ASP A 43 -11.69 -17.58 -7.86
C ASP A 43 -11.62 -16.10 -7.45
N SER A 44 -10.59 -15.38 -7.92
CA SER A 44 -10.36 -13.98 -7.55
C SER A 44 -11.53 -13.07 -7.86
N MET A 45 -12.21 -13.28 -9.00
CA MET A 45 -13.38 -12.49 -9.39
C MET A 45 -14.59 -12.74 -8.49
N ASP A 46 -14.85 -13.99 -8.11
CA ASP A 46 -15.96 -14.33 -7.22
C ASP A 46 -15.78 -13.67 -5.86
N ARG A 47 -14.57 -13.74 -5.29
CA ARG A 47 -14.28 -13.07 -4.02
C ARG A 47 -14.33 -11.57 -4.15
N LEU A 48 -13.82 -11.03 -5.25
CA LEU A 48 -13.90 -9.60 -5.51
C LEU A 48 -15.35 -9.11 -5.55
N LEU A 49 -16.31 -9.92 -6.02
CA LEU A 49 -17.73 -9.58 -6.05
C LEU A 49 -18.47 -9.80 -4.73
N ASN A 50 -18.10 -10.84 -3.98
CA ASN A 50 -18.89 -11.30 -2.83
C ASN A 50 -18.32 -10.93 -1.47
N ASP A 51 -17.02 -10.62 -1.39
CA ASP A 51 -16.38 -10.32 -0.11
C ASP A 51 -16.82 -8.98 0.46
N THR A 52 -16.85 -8.96 1.79
CA THR A 52 -17.15 -7.79 2.62
C THR A 52 -15.97 -6.83 2.70
N ALA A 53 -16.24 -5.60 3.15
CA ALA A 53 -15.18 -4.61 3.36
C ALA A 53 -14.17 -5.06 4.44
N GLU A 54 -14.65 -5.79 5.46
CA GLU A 54 -13.84 -6.36 6.52
C GLU A 54 -12.89 -7.43 5.98
N GLU A 55 -13.36 -8.33 5.11
CA GLU A 55 -12.52 -9.33 4.46
C GLU A 55 -11.45 -8.68 3.58
N PHE A 56 -11.79 -7.67 2.78
CA PHE A 56 -10.81 -6.89 2.01
C PHE A 56 -9.76 -6.22 2.91
N THR A 57 -10.16 -5.69 4.05
CA THR A 57 -9.24 -5.09 5.02
C THR A 57 -8.23 -6.13 5.51
N LEU A 58 -8.71 -7.31 5.93
CA LEU A 58 -7.87 -8.38 6.46
C LEU A 58 -6.86 -8.89 5.41
N LYS A 59 -7.29 -9.02 4.16
CA LYS A 59 -6.40 -9.36 3.03
C LYS A 59 -5.30 -8.33 2.84
N ALA A 60 -5.66 -7.04 2.86
CA ALA A 60 -4.69 -5.96 2.73
C ALA A 60 -3.61 -5.99 3.82
N VAL A 61 -3.96 -6.34 5.07
CA VAL A 61 -2.97 -6.48 6.15
C VAL A 61 -1.86 -7.48 5.75
N GLY A 62 -2.25 -8.65 5.27
CA GLY A 62 -1.33 -9.70 4.85
C GLY A 62 -0.54 -9.33 3.59
N ASN A 63 -1.22 -8.75 2.60
CA ASN A 63 -0.63 -8.41 1.31
C ASN A 63 0.36 -7.24 1.41
N CYS A 64 0.05 -6.19 2.15
CA CYS A 64 0.98 -5.10 2.43
C CYS A 64 2.25 -5.61 3.13
N ARG A 65 2.10 -6.51 4.11
CA ARG A 65 3.25 -7.13 4.78
C ARG A 65 4.09 -7.95 3.81
N ARG A 66 3.46 -8.78 2.97
CA ARG A 66 4.16 -9.58 1.96
C ARG A 66 4.95 -8.71 0.98
N ALA A 67 4.36 -7.63 0.49
CA ALA A 67 5.04 -6.67 -0.39
C ALA A 67 6.26 -6.03 0.30
N LEU A 68 6.12 -5.60 1.55
CA LEU A 68 7.25 -5.04 2.27
C LEU A 68 8.39 -6.07 2.46
N MET A 69 8.04 -7.30 2.82
CA MET A 69 9.02 -8.37 3.02
C MET A 69 9.69 -8.84 1.72
N SER A 70 9.10 -8.56 0.55
CA SER A 70 9.76 -8.80 -0.74
C SER A 70 10.70 -7.67 -1.18
N GLY A 71 10.79 -6.59 -0.40
CA GLY A 71 11.62 -5.42 -0.68
C GLY A 71 10.85 -4.26 -1.32
N VAL A 72 9.53 -4.37 -1.54
CA VAL A 72 8.70 -3.25 -2.00
C VAL A 72 8.47 -2.28 -0.86
N THR A 73 9.11 -1.11 -0.93
CA THR A 73 9.02 -0.09 0.11
C THR A 73 8.02 1.01 -0.22
N SER A 74 7.62 1.13 -1.50
CA SER A 74 6.59 2.06 -1.95
C SER A 74 5.73 1.38 -3.01
N ALA A 75 4.42 1.64 -3.00
CA ALA A 75 3.49 1.03 -3.93
C ALA A 75 2.37 2.00 -4.34
N ARG A 76 1.85 1.84 -5.56
CA ARG A 76 0.59 2.44 -5.99
C ARG A 76 -0.50 1.39 -6.02
N ASP A 77 -1.46 1.52 -5.12
CA ASP A 77 -2.69 0.73 -5.16
C ASP A 77 -3.64 1.37 -6.17
N VAL A 78 -3.87 0.69 -7.30
CA VAL A 78 -4.57 1.27 -8.46
C VAL A 78 -6.08 1.08 -8.43
N GLY A 79 -6.60 0.51 -7.34
CA GLY A 79 -8.02 0.55 -7.04
C GLY A 79 -8.47 -0.58 -6.13
N ALA A 80 -9.49 -0.30 -5.33
CA ALA A 80 -10.11 -1.27 -4.44
C ALA A 80 -11.60 -0.97 -4.28
N ARG A 81 -12.39 -2.01 -3.99
CA ARG A 81 -13.81 -1.81 -3.65
C ARG A 81 -13.97 -0.95 -2.41
N TYR A 82 -15.06 -0.18 -2.37
CA TYR A 82 -15.40 0.70 -1.24
C TYR A 82 -14.33 1.78 -0.95
N ALA A 83 -13.43 2.04 -1.90
CA ALA A 83 -12.27 2.94 -1.75
C ALA A 83 -11.41 2.64 -0.50
N ILE A 84 -11.38 1.38 -0.06
CA ILE A 84 -10.77 1.01 1.23
C ILE A 84 -9.25 1.19 1.25
N ASN A 85 -8.61 1.13 0.08
CA ASN A 85 -7.19 1.42 -0.13
C ASN A 85 -6.79 2.83 0.33
N ILE A 86 -7.69 3.82 0.32
CA ILE A 86 -7.42 5.17 0.85
C ILE A 86 -7.16 5.11 2.36
N ASN A 87 -7.99 4.37 3.10
CA ASN A 87 -7.81 4.21 4.54
C ASN A 87 -6.55 3.38 4.85
N ILE A 88 -6.27 2.34 4.07
CA ILE A 88 -5.03 1.56 4.19
C ILE A 88 -3.80 2.46 4.01
N ALA A 89 -3.79 3.31 2.97
CA ALA A 89 -2.71 4.27 2.72
C ALA A 89 -2.53 5.27 3.87
N ARG A 90 -3.62 5.79 4.44
CA ARG A 90 -3.59 6.66 5.62
C ARG A 90 -2.99 5.96 6.84
N GLN A 91 -3.36 4.70 7.09
CA GLN A 91 -2.81 3.91 8.21
C GLN A 91 -1.32 3.59 8.02
N ALA A 92 -0.89 3.28 6.78
CA ALA A 92 0.53 3.14 6.45
C ALA A 92 1.31 4.44 6.76
N ALA A 93 0.77 5.58 6.34
CA ALA A 93 1.38 6.90 6.58
C ALA A 93 1.44 7.27 8.08
N ALA A 94 0.45 6.85 8.87
CA ALA A 94 0.44 7.05 10.32
C ALA A 94 1.47 6.18 11.07
N GLY A 95 2.08 5.19 10.41
CA GLY A 95 3.04 4.27 11.02
C GLY A 95 2.42 3.30 12.03
N ALA A 96 1.09 3.17 12.06
CA ALA A 96 0.38 2.27 12.96
C ALA A 96 0.67 0.79 12.66
N ILE A 97 0.93 0.47 11.39
CA ILE A 97 1.28 -0.87 10.91
C ILE A 97 2.45 -0.73 9.93
N LEU A 98 3.43 -1.64 10.04
CA LEU A 98 4.61 -1.66 9.19
C LEU A 98 4.25 -2.15 7.77
N TRP A 99 4.03 -1.20 6.87
CA TRP A 99 3.63 -1.42 5.47
C TRP A 99 4.48 -0.56 4.51
N PRO A 100 4.42 -0.83 3.19
CA PRO A 100 5.00 0.06 2.19
C PRO A 100 4.37 1.46 2.27
N ARG A 101 5.03 2.46 1.72
CA ARG A 101 4.41 3.77 1.47
C ARG A 101 3.41 3.62 0.32
N ILE A 102 2.13 3.85 0.58
CA ILE A 102 1.07 3.58 -0.40
C ILE A 102 0.49 4.89 -0.94
N THR A 103 0.42 4.98 -2.26
CA THR A 103 -0.43 5.95 -2.97
C THR A 103 -1.67 5.20 -3.46
N ALA A 104 -2.87 5.59 -3.04
CA ALA A 104 -4.11 4.91 -3.39
C ALA A 104 -4.92 5.70 -4.42
N SER A 105 -5.49 4.99 -5.41
CA SER A 105 -6.37 5.56 -6.44
C SER A 105 -7.85 5.60 -6.02
N GLY A 106 -8.23 4.98 -4.91
CA GLY A 106 -9.62 4.88 -4.49
C GLY A 106 -10.38 3.74 -5.17
N GLU A 107 -11.67 3.95 -5.43
CA GLU A 107 -12.55 2.99 -6.09
C GLU A 107 -12.46 3.13 -7.61
N TRP A 108 -12.55 2.02 -8.34
CA TRP A 108 -12.61 2.06 -9.80
C TRP A 108 -13.90 2.70 -10.28
N PHE A 109 -13.82 3.46 -11.36
CA PHE A 109 -14.98 4.00 -12.06
C PHE A 109 -15.17 3.31 -13.41
N GLN A 110 -16.43 3.19 -13.84
CA GLN A 110 -16.76 2.68 -15.16
C GLN A 110 -17.98 3.37 -15.77
N PHE A 111 -18.07 3.36 -17.10
CA PHE A 111 -19.36 3.49 -17.77
C PHE A 111 -20.10 2.14 -17.78
N PRO A 112 -21.44 2.14 -17.91
CA PRO A 112 -22.22 0.92 -17.96
C PRO A 112 -21.69 -0.09 -18.99
N GLY A 113 -21.60 -1.36 -18.59
CA GLY A 113 -21.26 -2.48 -19.46
C GLY A 113 -19.77 -2.84 -19.57
N THR A 114 -18.87 -2.14 -18.88
CA THR A 114 -17.42 -2.45 -18.91
C THR A 114 -17.07 -3.63 -18.00
N TRP A 115 -17.53 -3.59 -16.76
CA TRP A 115 -17.31 -4.56 -15.69
C TRP A 115 -18.64 -5.06 -15.11
N PRO A 116 -18.64 -6.21 -14.41
CA PRO A 116 -19.83 -6.71 -13.72
C PRO A 116 -20.44 -5.66 -12.77
N ALA A 117 -21.77 -5.67 -12.68
CA ALA A 117 -22.50 -4.78 -11.79
C ALA A 117 -22.04 -4.96 -10.33
N GLY A 118 -21.84 -3.85 -9.63
CA GLY A 118 -21.44 -3.83 -8.22
C GLY A 118 -19.94 -3.97 -7.98
N LEU A 119 -19.13 -4.25 -9.00
CA LEU A 119 -17.68 -4.35 -8.85
C LEU A 119 -17.01 -2.99 -8.69
N THR A 120 -17.44 -2.04 -9.51
CA THR A 120 -16.88 -0.69 -9.59
C THR A 120 -18.02 0.31 -9.47
N ARG A 121 -17.69 1.57 -9.19
CA ARG A 121 -18.68 2.64 -9.21
C ARG A 121 -19.01 3.00 -10.65
N THR A 122 -20.28 2.85 -11.02
CA THR A 122 -20.76 3.21 -12.35
C THR A 122 -21.06 4.70 -12.40
N THR A 123 -20.60 5.36 -13.46
CA THR A 123 -20.92 6.74 -13.81
C THR A 123 -21.52 6.78 -15.21
N GLU A 124 -22.49 7.64 -15.45
CA GLU A 124 -23.20 7.75 -16.73
C GLU A 124 -22.63 8.85 -17.63
N THR A 125 -21.94 9.85 -17.04
CA THR A 125 -21.38 10.99 -17.79
C THR A 125 -19.92 11.27 -17.43
N PRO A 126 -19.14 11.89 -18.34
CA PRO A 126 -17.78 12.36 -18.03
C PRO A 126 -17.75 13.39 -16.88
N GLU A 127 -18.77 14.22 -16.74
CA GLU A 127 -18.86 15.22 -15.68
C GLU A 127 -19.02 14.58 -14.30
N GLU A 128 -19.81 13.52 -14.20
CA GLU A 128 -19.98 12.73 -12.98
C GLU A 128 -18.65 12.07 -12.59
N LEU A 129 -17.98 11.42 -13.54
CA LEU A 129 -16.65 10.83 -13.35
C LEU A 129 -15.63 11.86 -12.82
N LEU A 130 -15.61 13.06 -13.41
CA LEU A 130 -14.71 14.14 -12.99
C LEU A 130 -15.08 14.72 -11.61
N GLY A 131 -16.36 14.70 -11.24
CA GLY A 131 -16.82 15.09 -9.91
C GLY A 131 -16.37 14.10 -8.83
N GLU A 132 -16.55 12.80 -9.07
CA GLU A 132 -16.22 11.71 -8.13
C GLU A 132 -14.70 11.55 -7.93
N SER A 133 -13.88 11.75 -8.96
CA SER A 133 -12.42 11.63 -8.86
C SER A 133 -11.72 12.68 -7.97
N ARG A 134 -12.45 13.70 -7.51
CA ARG A 134 -11.91 14.83 -6.74
C ARG A 134 -12.15 14.71 -5.22
N THR A 135 -12.91 13.71 -4.77
CA THR A 135 -13.24 13.46 -3.36
C THR A 135 -12.34 12.41 -2.73
#